data_AF-A0A6P4EY32-F1
#
_entry.id   AF-A0A6P4EY32-F1
#
_cell.length_a   1.000
_cell.length_b   1.000
_cell.length_c   1.000
_cell.angle_alpha   90.00
_cell.angle_beta   90.00
_cell.angle_gamma   90.00
#
_symmetry.space_group_name_H-M   'P 1'
#
loop_
_entity.id
_entity.type
_entity.pdbx_description
1 polymer ?
#
loop_
_entity_poly.entity_id
_entity_poly.type
_entity_poly.pdbx_seq_one_letter_code
_entity_poly.pdbx_strand_id
1 'polypeptide(L)'
;MSAATKLHKTSWCALRQLQQYRTNANFSASIAKRNDLFNQEQRRQRDAVGRIDKIEVRYLGLPEDVTLVMNSNISTPFNCAQHLSEGHCKRSALALVDGSVPWDMHRPLQESCTLQLLNFHVSEPHVVNKAFWRTCSFMLGAALNRAFKPEANLQLHSFPGPNIKSGSFVHDIVLQTQTWQPSKEEMRAISAEMVKLSAQDLRIERLDVQQDLAQEMFKDSKYKSEQLPSIAQQTNGRVTLYRIGDHIDISRGPMVGSTGFLGKCTISAAHNVAAEGPAGAFYRIQGVALPSGFQLNHVAFGILEERSKKPSPARLPNEPFEEQQQLQLS
;
A
#
# COMPACT_ATOMS: atom_id res chain seq x y z
N MET A 1 23.53 23.82 -45.92
CA MET A 1 22.30 23.43 -45.17
C MET A 1 22.48 22.31 -44.14
N SER A 2 23.68 21.73 -43.93
CA SER A 2 23.88 20.61 -42.97
C SER A 2 24.25 21.04 -41.53
N ALA A 3 24.83 22.23 -41.35
CA ALA A 3 25.27 22.72 -40.03
C ALA A 3 24.13 23.20 -39.13
N ALA A 4 23.11 23.86 -39.70
CA ALA A 4 21.96 24.39 -38.95
C ALA A 4 21.08 23.27 -38.34
N THR A 5 20.96 22.13 -39.02
CA THR A 5 20.19 20.97 -38.57
C THR A 5 20.86 20.22 -37.42
N LYS A 6 22.21 20.26 -37.33
CA LYS A 6 22.98 19.68 -36.21
C LYS A 6 22.90 20.52 -34.94
N LEU A 7 22.94 21.86 -35.06
CA LEU A 7 22.77 22.79 -33.95
C LEU A 7 21.34 22.75 -33.36
N HIS A 8 20.32 22.59 -34.20
CA HIS A 8 18.94 22.41 -33.71
C HIS A 8 18.73 21.08 -32.97
N LYS A 9 19.28 19.95 -33.47
CA LYS A 9 19.15 18.64 -32.80
C LYS A 9 19.87 18.59 -31.44
N THR A 10 21.03 19.22 -31.31
CA THR A 10 21.79 19.28 -30.05
C THR A 10 21.10 20.17 -29.02
N SER A 11 20.56 21.33 -29.44
CA SER A 11 19.75 22.20 -28.59
C SER A 11 18.47 21.51 -28.07
N TRP A 12 17.77 20.74 -28.92
CA TRP A 12 16.59 19.98 -28.52
C TRP A 12 16.89 18.82 -27.57
N CYS A 13 18.03 18.14 -27.73
CA CYS A 13 18.48 17.14 -26.75
C CYS A 13 18.83 17.78 -25.40
N ALA A 14 19.52 18.92 -25.39
CA ALA A 14 19.87 19.63 -24.16
C ALA A 14 18.62 20.16 -23.43
N LEU A 15 17.63 20.68 -24.17
CA LEU A 15 16.34 21.10 -23.61
C LEU A 15 15.55 19.93 -23.01
N ARG A 16 15.53 18.77 -23.67
CA ARG A 16 14.92 17.54 -23.13
C ARG A 16 15.63 17.05 -21.88
N GLN A 17 16.97 17.06 -21.86
CA GLN A 17 17.74 16.70 -20.67
C GLN A 17 17.47 17.67 -19.51
N LEU A 18 17.45 18.98 -19.75
CA LEU A 18 17.12 19.97 -18.71
C LEU A 18 15.69 19.81 -18.19
N GLN A 19 14.74 19.51 -19.07
CA GLN A 19 13.36 19.22 -18.68
C GLN A 19 13.26 17.94 -17.84
N GLN A 20 14.00 16.90 -18.21
CA GLN A 20 14.12 15.64 -17.46
C GLN A 20 14.72 15.84 -16.06
N TYR A 21 15.80 16.62 -15.95
CA TYR A 21 16.40 16.96 -14.65
C TYR A 21 15.42 17.73 -13.76
N ARG A 22 14.65 18.68 -14.33
CA ARG A 22 13.64 19.44 -13.60
C ARG A 22 12.47 18.56 -13.12
N THR A 23 11.97 17.64 -13.94
CA THR A 23 10.87 16.73 -13.53
C THR A 23 11.32 15.77 -12.43
N ASN A 24 12.53 15.22 -12.53
CA ASN A 24 13.08 14.30 -11.53
C ASN A 24 13.31 15.01 -10.19
N ALA A 25 13.86 16.23 -10.23
CA ALA A 25 14.06 17.05 -9.04
C ALA A 25 12.73 17.40 -8.37
N ASN A 26 11.70 17.76 -9.15
CA ASN A 26 10.38 18.09 -8.61
C ASN A 26 9.67 16.89 -7.99
N PHE A 27 9.75 15.71 -8.61
CA PHE A 27 9.14 14.48 -8.06
C PHE A 27 9.83 14.04 -6.77
N SER A 28 11.16 14.03 -6.76
CA SER A 28 11.95 13.72 -5.56
C SER A 28 11.69 14.73 -4.44
N ALA A 29 11.58 16.02 -4.75
CA ALA A 29 11.25 17.06 -3.78
C ALA A 29 9.82 16.90 -3.22
N SER A 30 8.86 16.48 -4.04
CA SER A 30 7.48 16.21 -3.58
C SER A 30 7.44 15.04 -2.60
N ILE A 31 8.11 13.93 -2.92
CA ILE A 31 8.22 12.77 -2.02
C ILE A 31 8.90 13.17 -0.71
N ALA A 32 10.01 13.92 -0.76
CA ALA A 32 10.71 14.40 0.42
C ALA A 32 9.79 15.27 1.30
N LYS A 33 9.12 16.27 0.71
CA LYS A 33 8.16 17.11 1.43
C LYS A 33 7.04 16.29 2.07
N ARG A 34 6.48 15.30 1.36
CA ARG A 34 5.42 14.44 1.90
C ARG A 34 5.91 13.62 3.10
N ASN A 35 7.13 13.10 3.04
CA ASN A 35 7.74 12.37 4.15
C ASN A 35 8.05 13.29 5.35
N ASP A 36 8.49 14.53 5.10
CA ASP A 36 8.71 15.51 6.16
C ASP A 36 7.42 15.85 6.89
N LEU A 37 6.32 16.11 6.16
CA LEU A 37 5.00 16.34 6.74
C LEU A 37 4.52 15.13 7.55
N PHE A 38 4.69 13.92 7.03
CA PHE A 38 4.36 12.69 7.76
C PHE A 38 5.14 12.57 9.07
N ASN A 39 6.45 12.84 9.04
CA ASN A 39 7.31 12.80 10.22
C ASN A 39 6.93 13.87 11.26
N GLN A 40 6.60 15.09 10.80
CA GLN A 40 6.16 16.18 11.67
C GLN A 40 4.85 15.83 12.37
N GLU A 41 3.87 15.31 11.65
CA GLU A 41 2.58 14.93 12.21
C GLU A 41 2.70 13.71 13.13
N GLN A 42 3.53 12.72 12.79
CA GLN A 42 3.81 11.59 13.67
C GLN A 42 4.44 12.06 15.00
N ARG A 43 5.39 13.01 14.95
CA ARG A 43 5.97 13.62 16.16
C ARG A 43 4.90 14.37 16.95
N ARG A 44 4.10 15.21 16.29
CA ARG A 44 3.01 15.96 16.94
C ARG A 44 2.02 15.04 17.66
N GLN A 45 1.61 13.94 17.03
CA GLN A 45 0.70 12.96 17.63
C GLN A 45 1.35 12.24 18.82
N ARG A 46 2.64 11.91 18.74
CA ARG A 46 3.38 11.30 19.84
C ARG A 46 3.56 12.26 21.01
N ASP A 47 3.90 13.52 20.75
CA ASP A 47 4.11 14.54 21.78
C ASP A 47 2.79 15.00 22.41
N ALA A 48 1.66 14.80 21.71
CA ALA A 48 0.32 15.00 22.26
C ALA A 48 -0.10 13.89 23.26
N VAL A 49 0.62 12.77 23.32
CA VAL A 49 0.42 11.78 24.38
C VAL A 49 0.97 12.39 25.67
N GLY A 50 0.06 12.86 26.52
CA GLY A 50 0.40 13.50 27.79
C GLY A 50 0.88 12.49 28.83
N ARG A 51 0.11 12.35 29.91
CA ARG A 51 0.42 11.38 30.96
C ARG A 51 0.30 9.96 30.39
N ILE A 52 1.30 9.13 30.69
CA ILE A 52 1.29 7.72 30.28
C ILE A 52 0.40 6.93 31.23
N ASP A 53 -0.76 6.51 30.73
CA ASP A 53 -1.66 5.61 31.44
C ASP A 53 -1.33 4.15 31.15
N LYS A 54 -1.52 3.29 32.14
CA LYS A 54 -1.31 1.84 32.04
C LYS A 54 -2.60 1.16 31.63
N ILE A 55 -2.50 0.21 30.70
CA ILE A 55 -3.61 -0.62 30.23
C ILE A 55 -3.27 -2.09 30.43
N GLU A 56 -4.30 -2.90 30.66
CA GLU A 56 -4.18 -4.34 30.76
C GLU A 56 -4.57 -4.95 29.41
N VAL A 57 -3.62 -5.64 28.78
CA VAL A 57 -3.84 -6.33 27.51
C VAL A 57 -3.84 -7.82 27.78
N ARG A 58 -5.01 -8.46 27.68
CA ARG A 58 -5.14 -9.90 27.86
C ARG A 58 -4.88 -10.60 26.53
N TYR A 59 -3.69 -11.16 26.38
CA TYR A 59 -3.34 -12.01 25.24
C TYR A 59 -4.07 -13.35 25.34
N LEU A 60 -4.72 -13.76 24.25
CA LEU A 60 -5.39 -15.04 24.11
C LEU A 60 -4.70 -15.84 23.00
N GLY A 61 -4.10 -16.97 23.35
CA GLY A 61 -3.37 -17.78 22.37
C GLY A 61 -2.30 -18.71 22.95
N LEU A 62 -1.44 -19.20 22.06
CA LEU A 62 -0.34 -20.10 22.42
C LEU A 62 0.91 -19.29 22.84
N PRO A 63 1.70 -19.71 23.83
CA PRO A 63 1.60 -20.99 24.55
C PRO A 63 0.52 -21.00 25.64
N GLU A 64 0.21 -19.85 26.22
CA GLU A 64 -0.81 -19.68 27.26
C GLU A 64 -1.38 -18.26 27.22
N ASP A 65 -2.58 -18.10 27.79
CA ASP A 65 -3.20 -16.80 27.97
C ASP A 65 -2.45 -16.01 29.04
N VAL A 66 -2.02 -14.79 28.69
CA VAL A 66 -1.21 -13.93 29.56
C VAL A 66 -1.78 -12.51 29.58
N THR A 67 -1.77 -11.89 30.76
CA THR A 67 -2.11 -10.47 30.90
C THR A 67 -0.82 -9.65 30.90
N LEU A 68 -0.72 -8.71 29.97
CA LEU A 68 0.41 -7.79 29.83
C LEU A 68 0.00 -6.39 30.26
N VAL A 69 0.82 -5.74 31.09
CA VAL A 69 0.61 -4.34 31.48
C VAL A 69 1.39 -3.44 30.53
N MET A 70 0.65 -2.74 29.66
CA MET A 70 1.20 -1.93 28.56
C MET A 70 0.90 -0.44 28.74
N ASN A 71 1.46 0.41 27.89
CA ASN A 71 1.23 1.86 27.91
C ASN A 71 0.16 2.25 26.88
N SER A 72 -0.89 2.95 27.32
CA SER A 72 -1.91 3.51 26.44
C SER A 72 -1.30 4.49 25.44
N ASN A 73 -1.81 4.48 24.20
CA ASN A 73 -1.41 5.33 23.08
C ASN A 73 0.07 5.23 22.65
N ILE A 74 0.84 4.28 23.21
CA ILE A 74 2.26 4.07 22.92
C ILE A 74 2.52 2.62 22.52
N SER A 75 2.11 1.67 23.37
CA SER A 75 2.36 0.26 23.13
C SER A 75 1.50 -0.27 21.99
N THR A 76 2.09 -1.14 21.16
CA THR A 76 1.40 -1.75 20.01
C THR A 76 1.28 -3.26 20.17
N PRO A 77 0.43 -3.95 19.38
CA PRO A 77 0.39 -5.42 19.37
C PRO A 77 1.75 -6.08 19.11
N PHE A 78 2.61 -5.44 18.31
CA PHE A 78 3.99 -5.88 18.11
C PHE A 78 4.80 -5.86 19.41
N ASN A 79 4.65 -4.85 20.27
CA ASN A 79 5.31 -4.85 21.58
C ASN A 79 4.80 -5.98 22.47
N CYS A 80 3.49 -6.28 22.45
CA CYS A 80 2.95 -7.45 23.13
C CYS A 80 3.59 -8.74 22.60
N ALA A 81 3.75 -8.89 21.28
CA ALA A 81 4.43 -10.03 20.68
C ALA A 81 5.90 -10.16 21.14
N GLN A 82 6.59 -9.04 21.36
CA GLN A 82 7.96 -9.02 21.89
C GLN A 82 8.07 -9.58 23.31
N HIS A 83 7.03 -9.40 24.13
CA HIS A 83 6.98 -10.00 25.47
C HIS A 83 6.74 -11.52 25.45
N LEU A 84 6.16 -12.05 24.37
CA LEU A 84 5.86 -13.47 24.23
C LEU A 84 7.06 -14.25 23.69
N SER A 85 7.45 -14.00 22.43
CA SER A 85 8.61 -14.61 21.81
C SER A 85 9.00 -13.96 20.49
N GLU A 86 10.24 -14.18 20.05
CA GLU A 86 10.70 -13.78 18.72
C GLU A 86 9.88 -14.45 17.60
N GLY A 87 9.43 -15.69 17.83
CA GLY A 87 8.56 -16.41 16.89
C GLY A 87 7.23 -15.69 16.66
N HIS A 88 6.62 -15.12 17.70
CA HIS A 88 5.43 -14.29 17.56
C HIS A 88 5.71 -13.01 16.77
N CYS A 89 6.85 -12.35 17.03
CA CYS A 89 7.23 -11.15 16.29
C CYS A 89 7.35 -11.41 14.78
N LYS A 90 7.95 -12.52 14.38
CA LYS A 90 8.17 -12.86 12.96
C LYS A 90 6.92 -13.39 12.25
N ARG A 91 6.03 -14.09 12.95
CA ARG A 91 4.87 -14.78 12.34
C ARG A 91 3.57 -13.98 12.40
N SER A 92 3.45 -13.03 13.32
CA SER A 92 2.22 -12.27 13.52
C SER A 92 2.06 -11.21 12.43
N ALA A 93 1.16 -11.46 11.50
CA ALA A 93 0.89 -10.58 10.38
C ALA A 93 -0.07 -9.45 10.77
N LEU A 94 -1.05 -9.75 11.63
CA LEU A 94 -2.12 -8.85 12.02
C LEU A 94 -2.55 -9.16 13.47
N ALA A 95 -3.15 -8.18 14.16
CA ALA A 95 -3.77 -8.39 15.45
C ALA A 95 -5.30 -8.36 15.35
N LEU A 96 -5.97 -9.04 16.27
CA LEU A 96 -7.41 -9.00 16.46
C LEU A 96 -7.68 -8.54 17.90
N VAL A 97 -8.33 -7.39 18.01
CA VAL A 97 -8.69 -6.77 19.29
C VAL A 97 -10.15 -7.09 19.58
N ASP A 98 -10.43 -7.52 20.80
CA ASP A 98 -11.80 -7.82 21.29
C ASP A 98 -12.57 -8.80 20.38
N GLY A 99 -11.83 -9.80 19.88
CA GLY A 99 -12.35 -10.91 19.09
C GLY A 99 -12.89 -10.55 17.71
N SER A 100 -12.95 -9.26 17.34
CA SER A 100 -13.66 -8.82 16.14
C SER A 100 -12.98 -7.68 15.38
N VAL A 101 -12.22 -6.82 16.05
CA VAL A 101 -11.65 -5.61 15.43
C VAL A 101 -10.24 -5.90 14.91
N PRO A 102 -10.02 -5.93 13.58
CA PRO A 102 -8.69 -6.16 13.06
C PRO A 102 -7.81 -4.92 13.23
N TRP A 103 -6.58 -5.14 13.67
CA TRP A 103 -5.68 -4.08 14.12
C TRP A 103 -4.28 -4.27 13.54
N ASP A 104 -3.68 -3.20 13.03
CA ASP A 104 -2.30 -3.24 12.52
C ASP A 104 -1.32 -3.51 13.67
N MET A 105 -0.29 -4.32 13.41
CA MET A 105 0.70 -4.70 14.42
C MET A 105 1.43 -3.51 15.07
N HIS A 106 1.53 -2.41 14.34
CA HIS A 106 2.26 -1.21 14.72
C HIS A 106 1.35 -0.03 15.09
N ARG A 107 0.03 -0.26 15.19
CA ARG A 107 -0.93 0.75 15.64
C ARG A 107 -1.02 0.72 17.18
N PRO A 108 -0.85 1.87 17.87
CA PRO A 108 -0.96 1.93 19.33
C PRO A 108 -2.32 1.46 19.86
N LEU A 109 -2.32 0.80 21.02
CA LEU A 109 -3.51 0.41 21.76
C LEU A 109 -3.96 1.55 22.67
N GLN A 110 -5.26 1.82 22.71
CA GLN A 110 -5.81 2.97 23.44
C GLN A 110 -6.36 2.59 24.81
N GLU A 111 -7.04 1.44 24.89
CA GLU A 111 -7.74 0.98 26.07
C GLU A 111 -7.33 -0.46 26.41
N SER A 112 -7.67 -0.92 27.62
CA SER A 112 -7.52 -2.31 28.02
C SER A 112 -8.37 -3.20 27.12
N CYS A 113 -7.79 -4.25 26.56
CA CYS A 113 -8.44 -5.06 25.54
C CYS A 113 -7.97 -6.51 25.59
N THR A 114 -8.72 -7.38 24.91
CA THR A 114 -8.23 -8.72 24.59
C THR A 114 -7.48 -8.70 23.26
N LEU A 115 -6.37 -9.41 23.17
CA LEU A 115 -5.48 -9.41 22.01
C LEU A 115 -5.25 -10.83 21.51
N GLN A 116 -5.54 -11.06 20.24
CA GLN A 116 -5.12 -12.26 19.52
C GLN A 116 -4.14 -11.88 18.41
N LEU A 117 -3.07 -12.64 18.26
CA LEU A 117 -2.08 -12.45 17.21
C LEU A 117 -2.37 -13.42 16.06
N LEU A 118 -2.72 -12.86 14.90
CA LEU A 118 -3.08 -13.63 13.72
C LEU A 118 -1.89 -13.85 12.80
N ASN A 119 -1.74 -15.08 12.33
CA ASN A 119 -0.81 -15.47 11.28
C ASN A 119 -1.58 -16.08 10.09
N PHE A 120 -0.89 -16.47 9.02
CA PHE A 120 -1.53 -17.00 7.82
C PHE A 120 -2.05 -18.45 7.93
N HIS A 121 -1.77 -19.15 9.03
CA HIS A 121 -2.16 -20.55 9.27
C HIS A 121 -3.30 -20.69 10.29
N VAL A 122 -3.94 -19.58 10.68
CA VAL A 122 -5.12 -19.62 11.57
C VAL A 122 -6.32 -20.28 10.85
N SER A 123 -7.26 -20.79 11.64
CA SER A 123 -8.48 -21.45 11.13
C SER A 123 -9.32 -20.52 10.24
N GLU A 124 -9.41 -19.24 10.59
CA GLU A 124 -10.16 -18.22 9.85
C GLU A 124 -9.24 -17.15 9.26
N PRO A 125 -8.54 -17.43 8.15
CA PRO A 125 -7.52 -16.53 7.61
C PRO A 125 -8.10 -15.38 6.78
N HIS A 126 -9.43 -15.25 6.70
CA HIS A 126 -10.10 -14.28 5.81
C HIS A 126 -9.66 -12.83 6.06
N VAL A 127 -9.57 -12.44 7.34
CA VAL A 127 -9.17 -11.09 7.74
C VAL A 127 -7.71 -10.82 7.37
N VAL A 128 -6.82 -11.77 7.69
CA VAL A 128 -5.39 -11.68 7.37
C VAL A 128 -5.15 -11.67 5.86
N ASN A 129 -5.87 -12.50 5.11
CA ASN A 129 -5.76 -12.56 3.65
C ASN A 129 -6.20 -11.25 2.99
N LYS A 130 -7.27 -10.61 3.49
CA LYS A 130 -7.69 -9.28 3.02
C LYS A 130 -6.60 -8.24 3.32
N ALA A 131 -6.05 -8.22 4.53
CA ALA A 131 -4.97 -7.31 4.91
C ALA A 131 -3.70 -7.52 4.05
N PHE A 132 -3.35 -8.78 3.76
CA PHE A 132 -2.22 -9.14 2.90
C PHE A 132 -2.42 -8.64 1.46
N TRP A 133 -3.58 -8.89 0.84
CA TRP A 133 -3.84 -8.44 -0.54
C TRP A 133 -3.93 -6.92 -0.67
N ARG A 134 -4.44 -6.24 0.37
CA ARG A 134 -4.40 -4.79 0.47
C ARG A 134 -2.94 -4.30 0.51
N THR A 135 -2.11 -4.96 1.31
CA THR A 135 -0.67 -4.65 1.40
C THR A 135 0.04 -4.89 0.08
N CYS A 136 -0.23 -5.99 -0.63
CA CYS A 136 0.32 -6.25 -1.96
C CYS A 136 -0.06 -5.16 -2.97
N SER A 137 -1.30 -4.68 -2.93
CA SER A 137 -1.76 -3.58 -3.78
C SER A 137 -1.02 -2.29 -3.45
N PHE A 138 -0.88 -1.96 -2.16
CA PHE A 138 -0.13 -0.79 -1.71
C PHE A 138 1.36 -0.87 -2.11
N MET A 139 2.00 -2.02 -1.91
CA MET A 139 3.38 -2.28 -2.35
C MET A 139 3.53 -2.17 -3.87
N LEU A 140 2.52 -2.57 -4.64
CA LEU A 140 2.52 -2.40 -6.10
C LEU A 140 2.56 -0.92 -6.49
N GLY A 141 1.85 -0.04 -5.77
CA GLY A 141 1.96 1.41 -5.95
C GLY A 141 3.39 1.92 -5.74
N ALA A 142 4.06 1.46 -4.69
CA ALA A 142 5.47 1.77 -4.43
C ALA A 142 6.40 1.23 -5.55
N ALA A 143 6.19 -0.02 -5.97
CA ALA A 143 6.98 -0.65 -7.04
C ALA A 143 6.80 0.07 -8.38
N LEU A 144 5.59 0.51 -8.71
CA LEU A 144 5.30 1.26 -9.94
C LEU A 144 6.03 2.62 -9.95
N ASN A 145 6.01 3.35 -8.84
CA ASN A 145 6.75 4.60 -8.72
C ASN A 145 8.27 4.42 -8.89
N ARG A 146 8.83 3.26 -8.51
CA ARG A 146 10.25 2.95 -8.67
C ARG A 146 10.59 2.43 -10.07
N ALA A 147 9.67 1.69 -10.69
CA ALA A 147 9.88 1.06 -11.99
C ALA A 147 9.73 2.04 -13.17
N PHE A 148 8.77 2.96 -13.10
CA PHE A 148 8.54 3.92 -14.17
C PHE A 148 9.53 5.08 -14.08
N LYS A 149 10.07 5.45 -15.25
CA LYS A 149 10.87 6.67 -15.33
C LYS A 149 9.96 7.90 -15.27
N PRO A 150 10.44 9.05 -14.76
CA PRO A 150 9.61 10.22 -14.58
C PRO A 150 9.03 10.81 -15.88
N GLU A 151 9.60 10.51 -17.04
CA GLU A 151 9.06 10.97 -18.34
C GLU A 151 7.72 10.31 -18.67
N ALA A 152 7.39 9.17 -18.05
CA ALA A 152 6.09 8.53 -18.20
C ALA A 152 4.96 9.31 -17.49
N ASN A 153 5.32 10.29 -16.63
CA ASN A 153 4.43 11.06 -15.79
C ASN A 153 3.34 10.20 -15.13
N LEU A 154 3.80 9.14 -14.45
CA LEU A 154 2.93 8.20 -13.74
C LEU A 154 2.16 8.92 -12.64
N GLN A 155 0.85 8.78 -12.65
CA GLN A 155 -0.04 9.19 -11.58
C GLN A 155 -0.70 7.95 -10.97
N LEU A 156 -0.48 7.71 -9.68
CA LEU A 156 -1.19 6.67 -8.96
C LEU A 156 -2.65 7.09 -8.72
N HIS A 157 -3.59 6.22 -9.06
CA HIS A 157 -5.00 6.51 -8.86
C HIS A 157 -5.51 5.90 -7.55
N SER A 158 -6.06 4.70 -7.60
CA SER A 158 -6.61 4.00 -6.43
C SER A 158 -6.37 2.51 -6.58
N PHE A 159 -6.41 1.80 -5.47
CA PHE A 159 -6.51 0.35 -5.48
C PHE A 159 -7.80 -0.05 -4.76
N PRO A 160 -8.75 -0.73 -5.44
CA PRO A 160 -10.00 -1.15 -4.83
C PRO A 160 -9.76 -2.14 -3.68
N GLY A 161 -10.79 -2.29 -2.85
CA GLY A 161 -10.78 -3.25 -1.74
C GLY A 161 -10.46 -4.68 -2.21
N PRO A 162 -9.71 -5.46 -1.42
CA PRO A 162 -9.24 -6.78 -1.82
C PRO A 162 -10.42 -7.74 -2.02
N ASN A 163 -10.55 -8.29 -3.23
CA ASN A 163 -11.46 -9.39 -3.53
C ASN A 163 -10.64 -10.66 -3.76
N ILE A 164 -10.42 -11.47 -2.71
CA ILE A 164 -9.58 -12.67 -2.79
C ILE A 164 -10.09 -13.67 -3.85
N LYS A 165 -11.41 -13.73 -4.07
CA LYS A 165 -12.03 -14.61 -5.08
C LYS A 165 -11.65 -14.23 -6.52
N SER A 166 -11.19 -13.00 -6.76
CA SER A 166 -10.78 -12.54 -8.10
C SER A 166 -9.56 -13.30 -8.63
N GLY A 167 -8.68 -13.74 -7.73
CA GLY A 167 -7.39 -14.35 -8.07
C GLY A 167 -6.27 -13.36 -8.41
N SER A 168 -6.49 -12.04 -8.28
CA SER A 168 -5.43 -11.03 -8.43
C SER A 168 -5.65 -9.76 -7.58
N PHE A 169 -4.56 -9.22 -7.02
CA PHE A 169 -4.54 -7.89 -6.44
C PHE A 169 -4.24 -6.87 -7.53
N VAL A 170 -4.68 -5.62 -7.34
CA VAL A 170 -4.67 -4.62 -8.41
C VAL A 170 -4.25 -3.25 -7.89
N HIS A 171 -3.65 -2.45 -8.76
CA HIS A 171 -3.44 -1.03 -8.55
C HIS A 171 -3.71 -0.27 -9.85
N ASP A 172 -4.56 0.75 -9.76
CA ASP A 172 -4.91 1.56 -10.92
C ASP A 172 -3.94 2.75 -11.06
N ILE A 173 -3.54 3.03 -12.30
CA ILE A 173 -2.62 4.10 -12.64
C ILE A 173 -3.09 4.86 -13.87
N VAL A 174 -2.62 6.09 -13.99
CA VAL A 174 -2.77 6.89 -15.19
C VAL A 174 -1.37 7.22 -15.72
N LEU A 175 -1.19 7.02 -17.03
CA LEU A 175 -0.01 7.42 -17.76
C LEU A 175 -0.38 8.53 -18.73
N GLN A 176 0.50 9.52 -18.89
CA GLN A 176 0.32 10.59 -19.88
C GLN A 176 0.75 10.14 -21.30
N THR A 177 0.42 8.91 -21.66
CA THR A 177 0.63 8.35 -22.99
C THR A 177 -0.42 7.28 -23.28
N GLN A 178 -0.92 7.26 -24.51
CA GLN A 178 -1.83 6.21 -25.00
C GLN A 178 -1.12 5.11 -25.79
N THR A 179 0.18 5.28 -26.07
CA THR A 179 0.95 4.36 -26.93
C THR A 179 1.64 3.25 -26.16
N TRP A 180 1.60 3.28 -24.81
CA TRP A 180 2.26 2.27 -24.00
C TRP A 180 1.55 0.92 -24.15
N GLN A 181 2.31 -0.07 -24.63
CA GLN A 181 1.89 -1.46 -24.73
C GLN A 181 2.69 -2.27 -23.72
N PRO A 182 2.06 -2.76 -22.64
CA PRO A 182 2.75 -3.47 -21.58
C PRO A 182 3.42 -4.74 -22.10
N SER A 183 4.73 -4.85 -21.92
CA SER A 183 5.49 -6.05 -22.29
C SER A 183 5.66 -7.01 -21.12
N LYS A 184 5.95 -8.29 -21.43
CA LYS A 184 6.23 -9.30 -20.39
C LYS A 184 7.50 -8.96 -19.61
N GLU A 185 8.47 -8.34 -20.27
CA GLU A 185 9.74 -7.89 -19.68
C GLU A 185 9.51 -6.77 -18.67
N GLU A 186 8.63 -5.81 -18.97
CA GLU A 186 8.23 -4.76 -18.02
C GLU A 186 7.50 -5.33 -16.80
N MET A 187 6.58 -6.29 -16.99
CA MET A 187 5.90 -6.93 -15.87
C MET A 187 6.88 -7.70 -14.97
N ARG A 188 7.91 -8.34 -15.55
CA ARG A 188 9.01 -8.95 -14.78
C ARG A 188 9.84 -7.91 -14.03
N ALA A 189 10.11 -6.75 -14.63
CA ALA A 189 10.83 -5.67 -13.96
C ALA A 189 10.05 -5.13 -12.75
N ILE A 190 8.74 -4.91 -12.86
CA ILE A 190 7.89 -4.49 -11.74
C ILE A 190 7.83 -5.59 -10.66
N SER A 191 7.77 -6.86 -11.07
CA SER A 191 7.83 -8.00 -10.15
C SER A 191 9.16 -8.02 -9.37
N ALA A 192 10.28 -7.69 -10.02
CA ALA A 192 11.58 -7.59 -9.36
C ALA A 192 11.60 -6.45 -8.32
N GLU A 193 10.97 -5.30 -8.60
CA GLU A 193 10.83 -4.22 -7.61
C GLU A 193 9.99 -4.64 -6.40
N MET A 194 8.92 -5.42 -6.60
CA MET A 194 8.14 -6.00 -5.50
C MET A 194 8.99 -6.92 -4.61
N VAL A 195 9.83 -7.76 -5.22
CA VAL A 195 10.74 -8.65 -4.47
C VAL A 195 11.79 -7.84 -3.71
N LYS A 196 12.35 -6.78 -4.32
CA LYS A 196 13.30 -5.88 -3.63
C LYS A 196 12.65 -5.19 -2.44
N LEU A 197 11.41 -4.73 -2.55
CA LEU A 197 10.64 -4.14 -1.46
C LEU A 197 10.38 -5.13 -0.32
N SER A 198 10.07 -6.39 -0.64
CA SER A 198 9.93 -7.46 0.35
C SER A 198 11.23 -7.72 1.09
N ALA A 199 12.35 -7.84 0.36
CA ALA A 199 13.66 -8.14 0.94
C ALA A 199 14.19 -7.06 1.89
N GLN A 200 13.67 -5.84 1.82
CA GLN A 200 14.00 -4.75 2.76
C GLN A 200 13.32 -4.91 4.12
N ASP A 201 12.31 -5.78 4.25
CA ASP A 201 11.53 -6.04 5.47
C ASP A 201 11.11 -4.75 6.20
N LEU A 202 10.53 -3.83 5.42
CA LEU A 202 10.14 -2.51 5.89
C LEU A 202 8.86 -2.60 6.72
N ARG A 203 8.91 -2.02 7.92
CA ARG A 203 7.73 -1.76 8.75
C ARG A 203 6.71 -0.93 7.98
N ILE A 204 5.44 -1.35 8.06
CA ILE A 204 4.33 -0.56 7.55
C ILE A 204 3.84 0.38 8.65
N GLU A 205 3.94 1.68 8.41
CA GLU A 205 3.55 2.71 9.35
C GLU A 205 2.17 3.28 9.00
N ARG A 206 1.32 3.45 10.02
CA ARG A 206 -0.03 3.99 9.89
C ARG A 206 -0.10 5.35 10.57
N LEU A 207 -0.77 6.31 9.94
CA LEU A 207 -1.00 7.65 10.50
C LEU A 207 -2.41 8.12 10.14
N ASP A 208 -3.19 8.52 11.14
CA ASP A 208 -4.51 9.11 10.93
C ASP A 208 -4.40 10.63 10.98
N VAL A 209 -4.63 11.32 9.86
CA VAL A 209 -4.47 12.78 9.74
C VAL A 209 -5.79 13.49 9.49
N GLN A 210 -5.82 14.81 9.66
CA GLN A 210 -6.95 15.64 9.23
C GLN A 210 -6.98 15.80 7.71
N GLN A 211 -8.16 16.05 7.15
CA GLN A 211 -8.36 16.27 5.72
C GLN A 211 -7.41 17.34 5.15
N ASP A 212 -7.25 18.47 5.82
CA ASP A 212 -6.45 19.60 5.33
C ASP A 212 -4.97 19.22 5.15
N LEU A 213 -4.41 18.50 6.12
CA LEU A 213 -3.03 18.02 6.04
C LEU A 213 -2.89 16.97 4.93
N ALA A 214 -3.86 16.07 4.77
CA ALA A 214 -3.86 15.10 3.68
C ALA A 214 -3.90 15.82 2.31
N GLN A 215 -4.69 16.88 2.17
CA GLN A 215 -4.72 17.69 0.94
C GLN A 215 -3.37 18.35 0.68
N GLU A 216 -2.69 18.87 1.70
CA GLU A 216 -1.34 19.40 1.52
C GLU A 216 -0.34 18.32 1.07
N MET A 217 -0.42 17.13 1.66
CA MET A 217 0.47 16.00 1.36
C MET A 217 0.31 15.47 -0.07
N PHE A 218 -0.90 15.52 -0.63
CA PHE A 218 -1.22 14.98 -1.96
C PHE A 218 -1.54 16.06 -3.01
N LYS A 219 -1.17 17.31 -2.75
CA LYS A 219 -1.42 18.45 -3.65
C LYS A 219 -0.86 18.27 -5.08
N ASP A 220 0.17 17.45 -5.22
CA ASP A 220 0.84 17.12 -6.48
C ASP A 220 0.12 16.02 -7.27
N SER A 221 -0.81 15.33 -6.64
CA SER A 221 -1.58 14.23 -7.22
C SER A 221 -3.04 14.63 -7.41
N LYS A 222 -3.43 14.85 -8.68
CA LYS A 222 -4.80 15.22 -9.08
C LYS A 222 -5.86 14.28 -8.49
N TYR A 223 -5.73 12.97 -8.74
CA TYR A 223 -6.76 11.98 -8.39
C TYR A 223 -6.94 11.83 -6.88
N LYS A 224 -5.83 11.78 -6.13
CA LYS A 224 -5.87 11.71 -4.66
C LYS A 224 -6.53 12.96 -4.07
N SER A 225 -6.20 14.13 -4.59
CA SER A 225 -6.80 15.40 -4.15
C SER A 225 -8.32 15.43 -4.38
N GLU A 226 -8.80 14.91 -5.51
CA GLU A 226 -10.22 14.80 -5.83
C GLU A 226 -10.96 13.78 -4.93
N GLN A 227 -10.29 12.69 -4.51
CA GLN A 227 -10.88 11.64 -3.69
C GLN A 227 -10.96 12.01 -2.19
N LEU A 228 -10.03 12.80 -1.70
CA LEU A 228 -9.88 13.12 -0.27
C LEU A 228 -11.16 13.64 0.41
N PRO A 229 -11.92 14.59 -0.17
CA PRO A 229 -13.16 15.07 0.45
C PRO A 229 -14.19 13.96 0.67
N SER A 230 -14.38 13.08 -0.32
CA SER A 230 -15.34 11.97 -0.22
C SER A 230 -14.89 10.95 0.82
N ILE A 231 -13.58 10.67 0.89
CA ILE A 231 -13.01 9.78 1.91
C ILE A 231 -13.24 10.38 3.31
N ALA A 232 -12.87 11.64 3.52
CA ALA A 232 -12.96 12.31 4.81
C ALA A 232 -14.40 12.39 5.33
N GLN A 233 -15.39 12.61 4.45
CA GLN A 233 -16.82 12.59 4.82
C GLN A 233 -17.25 11.25 5.43
N GLN A 234 -16.67 10.14 4.99
CA GLN A 234 -17.00 8.79 5.47
C GLN A 234 -16.26 8.41 6.77
N THR A 235 -15.25 9.18 7.16
CA THR A 235 -14.33 8.88 8.27
C THR A 235 -14.22 10.06 9.24
N ASN A 236 -15.32 10.80 9.44
CA ASN A 236 -15.44 11.89 10.41
C ASN A 236 -14.33 12.96 10.27
N GLY A 237 -14.01 13.35 9.03
CA GLY A 237 -12.99 14.37 8.73
C GLY A 237 -11.55 13.87 8.75
N ARG A 238 -11.31 12.59 9.07
CA ARG A 238 -9.96 12.01 9.16
C ARG A 238 -9.61 11.17 7.94
N VAL A 239 -8.34 11.08 7.60
CA VAL A 239 -7.84 10.25 6.51
C VAL A 239 -6.71 9.36 7.03
N THR A 240 -6.83 8.05 6.81
CA THR A 240 -5.78 7.09 7.17
C THR A 240 -4.75 6.99 6.05
N LEU A 241 -3.49 7.25 6.41
CA LEU A 241 -2.32 7.15 5.56
C LEU A 241 -1.46 5.96 5.99
N TYR A 242 -0.85 5.31 5.01
CA TYR A 242 0.14 4.28 5.24
C TYR A 242 1.47 4.70 4.60
N ARG A 243 2.58 4.32 5.22
CA ARG A 243 3.94 4.55 4.71
C ARG A 243 4.73 3.24 4.68
N ILE A 244 5.44 3.02 3.57
CA ILE A 244 6.46 1.97 3.41
C ILE A 244 7.71 2.63 2.83
N GLY A 245 8.75 2.76 3.66
CA GLY A 245 9.96 3.50 3.28
C GLY A 245 9.62 4.96 2.96
N ASP A 246 9.79 5.35 1.70
CA ASP A 246 9.50 6.68 1.17
C ASP A 246 8.11 6.81 0.55
N HIS A 247 7.43 5.69 0.29
CA HIS A 247 6.11 5.67 -0.35
C HIS A 247 4.99 5.87 0.67
N ILE A 248 4.17 6.90 0.46
CA ILE A 248 2.99 7.22 1.28
C ILE A 248 1.76 7.22 0.38
N ASP A 249 0.72 6.49 0.79
CA ASP A 249 -0.58 6.49 0.11
C ASP A 249 -1.75 6.30 1.09
N ILE A 250 -2.96 6.61 0.64
CA ILE A 250 -4.22 6.56 1.39
C ILE A 250 -4.78 5.14 1.38
N SER A 251 -5.16 4.61 2.54
CA SER A 251 -5.90 3.36 2.63
C SER A 251 -6.70 3.27 3.92
N ARG A 252 -7.86 2.61 3.88
CA ARG A 252 -8.67 2.36 5.09
C ARG A 252 -8.06 1.30 6.02
N GLY A 253 -7.12 0.51 5.52
CA GLY A 253 -6.51 -0.56 6.31
C GLY A 253 -7.47 -1.70 6.66
N PRO A 254 -7.07 -2.58 7.59
CA PRO A 254 -5.70 -2.70 8.11
C PRO A 254 -4.74 -3.35 7.10
N MET A 255 -3.43 -3.24 7.33
CA MET A 255 -2.36 -3.88 6.55
C MET A 255 -1.59 -4.88 7.41
N VAL A 256 -0.75 -5.71 6.78
CA VAL A 256 0.15 -6.59 7.53
C VAL A 256 1.30 -5.77 8.15
N GLY A 257 1.99 -6.32 9.15
CA GLY A 257 3.01 -5.57 9.91
C GLY A 257 4.24 -5.12 9.10
N SER A 258 4.65 -5.90 8.10
CA SER A 258 5.89 -5.68 7.33
C SER A 258 5.75 -6.05 5.86
N THR A 259 6.57 -5.45 4.99
CA THR A 259 6.75 -5.90 3.60
C THR A 259 7.35 -7.30 3.50
N GLY A 260 8.08 -7.77 4.52
CA GLY A 260 8.70 -9.09 4.54
C GLY A 260 7.71 -10.26 4.52
N PHE A 261 6.42 -9.99 4.81
CA PHE A 261 5.36 -10.98 4.64
C PHE A 261 5.05 -11.29 3.17
N LEU A 262 5.51 -10.48 2.22
CA LEU A 262 5.39 -10.78 0.80
C LEU A 262 6.38 -11.89 0.42
N GLY A 263 5.86 -13.08 0.12
CA GLY A 263 6.64 -14.20 -0.37
C GLY A 263 6.76 -14.18 -1.90
N LYS A 264 6.29 -15.26 -2.55
CA LYS A 264 6.33 -15.37 -4.01
C LYS A 264 5.34 -14.39 -4.63
N CYS A 265 5.78 -13.56 -5.57
CA CYS A 265 4.97 -12.53 -6.21
C CYS A 265 5.29 -12.41 -7.70
N THR A 266 4.24 -12.29 -8.52
CA THR A 266 4.34 -11.98 -9.96
C THR A 266 3.31 -10.93 -10.33
N ILE A 267 3.74 -9.87 -10.99
CA ILE A 267 2.87 -8.95 -11.72
C ILE A 267 2.61 -9.58 -13.07
N SER A 268 1.33 -9.84 -13.36
CA SER A 268 0.93 -10.74 -14.44
C SER A 268 0.43 -10.01 -15.68
N ALA A 269 -0.26 -8.89 -15.51
CA ALA A 269 -0.81 -8.12 -16.61
C ALA A 269 -1.04 -6.65 -16.26
N ALA A 270 -1.14 -5.84 -17.30
CA ALA A 270 -1.57 -4.45 -17.25
C ALA A 270 -2.65 -4.28 -18.32
N HIS A 271 -3.85 -3.90 -17.89
CA HIS A 271 -5.01 -3.76 -18.79
C HIS A 271 -5.29 -2.29 -19.01
N ASN A 272 -5.33 -1.85 -20.27
CA ASN A 272 -5.86 -0.54 -20.61
C ASN A 272 -7.38 -0.60 -20.44
N VAL A 273 -7.90 0.19 -19.51
CA VAL A 273 -9.33 0.18 -19.16
C VAL A 273 -10.07 1.34 -19.83
N ALA A 274 -9.46 2.52 -19.89
CA ALA A 274 -10.06 3.70 -20.50
C ALA A 274 -9.02 4.72 -20.96
N ALA A 275 -9.39 5.57 -21.91
CA ALA A 275 -8.63 6.78 -22.22
C ALA A 275 -8.88 7.84 -21.13
N GLU A 276 -7.83 8.59 -20.79
CA GLU A 276 -7.88 9.68 -19.82
C GLU A 276 -7.54 10.99 -20.54
N GLY A 277 -8.59 11.71 -20.96
CA GLY A 277 -8.45 12.91 -21.77
C GLY A 277 -7.81 12.67 -23.15
N PRO A 278 -7.27 13.71 -23.80
CA PRO A 278 -6.80 13.62 -25.18
C PRO A 278 -5.49 12.84 -25.37
N ALA A 279 -4.69 12.65 -24.30
CA ALA A 279 -3.35 12.07 -24.40
C ALA A 279 -3.00 11.06 -23.30
N GLY A 280 -3.84 10.89 -22.27
CA GLY A 280 -3.61 9.94 -21.18
C GLY A 280 -4.35 8.63 -21.40
N ALA A 281 -3.90 7.59 -20.69
CA ALA A 281 -4.60 6.32 -20.59
C ALA A 281 -4.57 5.80 -19.15
N PHE A 282 -5.67 5.17 -18.77
CA PHE A 282 -5.90 4.58 -17.46
C PHE A 282 -5.68 3.07 -17.55
N TYR A 283 -4.77 2.56 -16.71
CA TYR A 283 -4.37 1.17 -16.69
C TYR A 283 -4.64 0.54 -15.34
N ARG A 284 -5.13 -0.70 -15.35
CA ARG A 284 -5.20 -1.57 -14.18
C ARG A 284 -4.03 -2.55 -14.21
N ILE A 285 -3.10 -2.38 -13.29
CA ILE A 285 -1.97 -3.29 -13.12
C ILE A 285 -2.37 -4.36 -12.12
N GLN A 286 -2.10 -5.62 -12.43
CA GLN A 286 -2.52 -6.73 -11.58
C GLN A 286 -1.42 -7.76 -11.36
N GLY A 287 -1.47 -8.40 -10.20
CA GLY A 287 -0.52 -9.41 -9.80
C GLY A 287 -1.11 -10.46 -8.88
N VAL A 288 -0.31 -11.49 -8.61
CA VAL A 288 -0.61 -12.57 -7.69
C VAL A 288 0.56 -12.75 -6.73
N ALA A 289 0.25 -12.96 -5.46
CA ALA A 289 1.26 -13.15 -4.43
C ALA A 289 0.82 -14.16 -3.38
N LEU A 290 1.79 -14.81 -2.79
CA LEU A 290 1.65 -15.69 -1.63
C LEU A 290 2.42 -15.13 -0.44
N PRO A 291 1.94 -15.33 0.79
CA PRO A 291 2.67 -14.93 1.97
C PRO A 291 4.02 -15.65 2.10
N SER A 292 4.98 -15.02 2.78
CA SER A 292 6.25 -15.63 3.14
C SER A 292 6.03 -16.91 3.95
N GLY A 293 6.73 -17.99 3.60
CA GLY A 293 6.57 -19.29 4.26
C GLY A 293 5.53 -20.22 3.63
N PHE A 294 4.66 -19.72 2.72
CA PHE A 294 3.82 -20.59 1.92
C PHE A 294 4.62 -21.20 0.78
N GLN A 295 4.87 -22.50 0.86
CA GLN A 295 5.53 -23.25 -0.20
C GLN A 295 4.49 -23.76 -1.20
N LEU A 296 4.63 -23.33 -2.45
CA LEU A 296 3.83 -23.82 -3.57
C LEU A 296 4.76 -24.22 -4.72
N ASN A 297 4.51 -25.38 -5.31
CA ASN A 297 5.23 -25.84 -6.49
C ASN A 297 5.13 -24.81 -7.63
N HIS A 298 6.20 -24.65 -8.40
CA HIS A 298 6.25 -23.83 -9.61
C HIS A 298 5.06 -24.06 -10.55
N VAL A 299 4.67 -25.32 -10.81
CA VAL A 299 3.54 -25.64 -11.70
C VAL A 299 2.23 -25.09 -11.15
N ALA A 300 1.95 -25.32 -9.87
CA ALA A 300 0.74 -24.83 -9.22
C ALA A 300 0.70 -23.30 -9.16
N PHE A 301 1.83 -22.65 -8.91
CA PHE A 301 1.91 -21.19 -8.98
C PHE A 301 1.69 -20.66 -10.40
N GLY A 302 2.19 -21.36 -11.42
CA GLY A 302 1.94 -21.01 -12.83
C GLY A 302 0.45 -21.00 -13.18
N ILE A 303 -0.35 -21.91 -12.59
CA ILE A 303 -1.81 -21.89 -12.75
C ILE A 303 -2.41 -20.59 -12.17
N LEU A 304 -1.91 -20.14 -11.01
CA LEU A 304 -2.33 -18.88 -10.41
C LEU A 304 -1.91 -17.68 -11.26
N GLU A 305 -0.71 -17.71 -11.84
CA GLU A 305 -0.23 -16.68 -12.76
C GLU A 305 -1.15 -16.57 -13.98
N GLU A 306 -1.49 -17.69 -14.63
CA GLU A 306 -2.41 -17.68 -15.77
C GLU A 306 -3.81 -17.17 -15.39
N ARG A 307 -4.34 -17.57 -14.22
CA ARG A 307 -5.63 -17.06 -13.74
C ARG A 307 -5.59 -15.56 -13.48
N SER A 308 -4.47 -15.06 -12.96
CA SER A 308 -4.28 -13.66 -12.60
C SER A 308 -4.10 -12.74 -13.82
N LYS A 309 -3.85 -13.27 -15.03
CA LYS A 309 -3.82 -12.46 -16.27
C LYS A 309 -5.20 -12.03 -16.74
N LYS A 310 -6.26 -12.75 -16.35
CA LYS A 310 -7.64 -12.38 -16.69
C LYS A 310 -7.98 -11.05 -15.98
N PRO A 311 -8.67 -10.10 -16.64
CA PRO A 311 -9.04 -8.83 -16.02
C PRO A 311 -9.81 -9.03 -14.71
N SER A 312 -9.39 -8.34 -13.66
CA SER A 312 -10.06 -8.38 -12.36
C SER A 312 -11.44 -7.69 -12.43
N PRO A 313 -12.51 -8.30 -11.88
CA PRO A 313 -13.84 -7.70 -11.79
C PRO A 313 -13.96 -6.66 -10.67
N ALA A 314 -12.84 -6.25 -10.06
CA ALA A 314 -12.85 -5.24 -9.03
C ALA A 314 -13.45 -3.93 -9.58
N ARG A 315 -14.16 -3.19 -8.73
CA ARG A 315 -14.80 -1.93 -9.11
C ARG A 315 -13.79 -0.94 -9.72
N LEU A 316 -14.22 -0.19 -10.72
CA LEU A 316 -13.45 0.91 -11.29
C LEU A 316 -13.63 2.19 -10.47
N PRO A 317 -12.63 3.09 -10.43
CA PRO A 317 -12.71 4.27 -9.57
C PRO A 317 -13.83 5.24 -9.96
N ASN A 318 -14.24 5.23 -11.23
CA ASN A 318 -15.26 6.13 -11.79
C ASN A 318 -16.69 5.60 -11.62
N GLU A 319 -16.86 4.36 -11.15
CA GLU A 319 -18.19 3.79 -10.89
C GLU A 319 -18.72 4.35 -9.55
N PRO A 320 -20.02 4.69 -9.42
CA PRO A 320 -20.59 5.17 -8.17
C PRO A 320 -20.44 4.14 -7.03
N PHE A 321 -20.39 4.62 -5.79
CA PHE A 321 -20.32 3.74 -4.61
C PHE A 321 -21.71 3.16 -4.37
N GLU A 322 -22.03 2.05 -5.03
CA GLU A 322 -23.18 1.25 -4.64
C GLU A 322 -22.89 0.64 -3.27
N GLU A 323 -23.70 0.98 -2.27
CA GLU A 323 -23.63 0.50 -0.88
C GLU A 323 -23.83 -1.02 -0.71
N GLN A 324 -23.86 -1.78 -1.79
CA GLN A 324 -24.24 -3.18 -1.74
C GLN A 324 -23.06 -4.08 -1.36
N GLN A 325 -23.22 -4.72 -0.19
CA GLN A 325 -22.51 -5.92 0.29
C GLN A 325 -21.16 -5.73 1.01
N GLN A 326 -21.07 -4.81 1.97
CA GLN A 326 -20.16 -4.99 3.12
C GLN A 326 -20.82 -5.72 4.32
N LEU A 327 -22.07 -6.14 4.18
CA LEU A 327 -22.83 -6.91 5.18
C LEU A 327 -22.64 -8.44 5.10
N GLN A 328 -21.62 -8.93 4.38
CA GLN A 328 -21.25 -10.35 4.46
C GLN A 328 -19.88 -10.46 5.13
N LEU A 329 -19.90 -10.93 6.38
CA LEU A 329 -18.80 -11.26 7.29
C LEU A 329 -18.43 -10.17 8.31
N SER A 330 -19.45 -9.65 9.01
CA SER A 330 -19.41 -9.60 10.48
C SER A 330 -19.32 -11.01 11.06
#